data_AF-M3CWR7-F1
#
_entry.id   AF-M3CWR7-F1
#
_cell.length_a   1.000
_cell.length_b   1.000
_cell.length_c   1.000
_cell.angle_alpha   90.00
_cell.angle_beta   90.00
_cell.angle_gamma   90.00
#
_symmetry.space_group_name_H-M   'P 1'
#
loop_
_entity.id
_entity.type
_entity.pdbx_description
1 polymer ?
#
loop_
_entity_poly.entity_id
_entity_poly.type
_entity_poly.pdbx_seq_one_letter_code
_entity_poly.pdbx_strand_id
1 'polypeptide(L)'
;PRCSSCDATYPYLRRFVTRRSNRNGNAGRPYLKCMPCEKFITFLDDRGINFDGPHCLCDFPCRLQVSGRYVVTTTPRGLHYVCAFGRCKYHEPVKRDGKGN
;
A
#
# COMPACT_ATOMS: atom_id res chain seq x y z
N PRO A 1 -7.33 2.04 10.28
CA PRO A 1 -7.34 1.95 8.81
C PRO A 1 -8.60 2.59 8.25
N ARG A 2 -8.53 3.22 7.08
CA ARG A 2 -9.65 3.95 6.47
C ARG A 2 -9.65 3.76 4.96
N CYS A 3 -10.82 3.53 4.35
CA CYS A 3 -10.94 3.48 2.90
C CYS A 3 -10.68 4.86 2.30
N SER A 4 -9.78 4.98 1.32
CA SER A 4 -9.47 6.27 0.67
C SER A 4 -10.62 6.85 -0.16
N SER A 5 -11.59 6.01 -0.57
CA SER A 5 -12.70 6.40 -1.46
C SER A 5 -13.99 6.79 -0.74
N CYS A 6 -14.35 6.11 0.36
CA CYS A 6 -15.59 6.39 1.10
C CYS A 6 -15.37 6.67 2.58
N ASP A 7 -14.11 6.75 3.01
CA ASP A 7 -13.71 6.99 4.40
C ASP A 7 -14.24 5.96 5.43
N ALA A 8 -14.79 4.83 4.96
CA ALA A 8 -15.27 3.76 5.84
C ALA A 8 -14.14 3.18 6.70
N THR A 9 -14.48 2.91 7.96
CA THR A 9 -13.67 2.20 8.96
C THR A 9 -14.35 0.89 9.35
N TYR A 10 -13.86 0.20 10.39
CA TYR A 10 -14.58 -0.96 10.95
C TYR A 10 -16.02 -0.56 11.35
N PRO A 11 -17.00 -1.48 11.19
CA PRO A 11 -16.89 -2.89 10.81
C PRO A 11 -16.88 -3.17 9.30
N TYR A 12 -16.90 -2.15 8.44
CA TYR A 12 -17.00 -2.30 6.97
C TYR A 12 -15.71 -2.78 6.29
N LEU A 13 -14.63 -2.94 7.06
CA LEU A 13 -13.34 -3.42 6.58
C LEU A 13 -13.18 -4.89 6.95
N ARG A 14 -12.89 -5.74 5.97
CA ARG A 14 -12.69 -7.18 6.18
C ARG A 14 -11.26 -7.59 5.86
N ARG A 15 -10.74 -8.52 6.64
CA ARG A 15 -9.45 -9.16 6.43
C ARG A 15 -9.57 -10.26 5.40
N PHE A 16 -8.62 -10.31 4.48
CA PHE A 16 -8.45 -11.34 3.47
C PHE A 16 -6.99 -11.76 3.38
N VAL A 17 -6.73 -12.85 2.66
CA VAL A 17 -5.37 -13.29 2.30
C VAL A 17 -5.31 -13.41 0.79
N THR A 18 -4.24 -12.89 0.19
CA THR A 18 -4.05 -13.00 -1.26
C THR A 18 -3.83 -14.45 -1.66
N ARG A 19 -4.32 -14.82 -2.84
CA ARG A 19 -4.20 -16.19 -3.37
C ARG A 19 -2.73 -16.56 -3.60
N ARG A 20 -2.40 -17.84 -3.44
CA ARG A 20 -1.06 -18.40 -3.71
C ARG A 20 -0.57 -18.14 -5.14
N SER A 21 -1.50 -18.07 -6.10
CA SER A 21 -1.23 -17.80 -7.52
C SER A 21 -1.07 -16.31 -7.88
N ASN A 22 -0.96 -15.40 -6.90
CA ASN A 22 -0.84 -13.97 -7.16
C ASN A 22 0.48 -13.63 -7.87
N ARG A 23 0.40 -13.40 -9.19
CA ARG A 23 1.53 -13.11 -10.09
C ARG A 23 2.22 -11.75 -9.84
N ASN A 24 1.70 -10.93 -8.93
CA ASN A 24 2.28 -9.63 -8.58
C ASN A 24 3.31 -9.73 -7.43
N GLY A 25 3.68 -10.94 -7.00
CA GLY A 25 4.67 -11.15 -5.92
C GLY A 25 4.11 -10.89 -4.52
N ASN A 26 2.79 -10.80 -4.40
CA ASN A 26 2.08 -10.54 -3.15
C ASN A 26 1.41 -11.79 -2.57
N ALA A 27 1.67 -12.99 -3.10
CA ALA A 27 1.03 -14.23 -2.68
C ALA A 27 1.13 -14.48 -1.17
N GLY A 28 0.05 -14.96 -0.55
CA GLY A 28 -0.02 -15.29 0.88
C GLY A 28 -0.10 -14.10 1.84
N ARG A 29 0.01 -12.86 1.34
CA ARG A 29 -0.03 -11.67 2.17
C ARG A 29 -1.45 -11.37 2.68
N PRO A 30 -1.64 -11.13 3.99
CA PRO A 30 -2.90 -10.68 4.54
C PRO A 30 -3.13 -9.19 4.22
N TYR A 31 -4.37 -8.83 3.91
CA TYR A 31 -4.75 -7.45 3.61
C TYR A 31 -6.15 -7.11 4.11
N LEU A 32 -6.42 -5.81 4.19
CA LEU A 32 -7.73 -5.26 4.51
C LEU A 32 -8.41 -4.76 3.23
N LYS A 33 -9.69 -5.12 3.04
CA LYS A 33 -10.54 -4.68 1.93
C LYS A 33 -11.74 -3.91 2.48
N CYS A 34 -12.05 -2.77 1.88
CA CYS A 34 -13.32 -2.06 2.09
C CYS A 34 -14.44 -2.87 1.42
N MET A 35 -15.48 -3.26 2.16
CA MET A 35 -16.59 -4.00 1.57
C MET A 35 -17.51 -3.11 0.71
N PRO A 36 -17.90 -1.90 1.14
CA PRO A 36 -18.71 -1.01 0.30
C PRO A 36 -18.07 -0.65 -1.05
N CYS A 37 -16.77 -0.33 -1.07
CA CYS A 37 -16.09 0.06 -2.31
C CYS A 37 -15.40 -1.10 -3.03
N GLU A 38 -15.35 -2.27 -2.41
CA GLU A 38 -14.54 -3.41 -2.84
C GLU A 38 -13.03 -3.11 -3.06
N LYS A 39 -12.50 -2.05 -2.45
CA LYS A 39 -11.11 -1.62 -2.65
C LYS A 39 -10.16 -2.19 -1.62
N PHE A 40 -8.94 -2.50 -2.06
CA PHE A 40 -7.80 -2.74 -1.18
C PHE A 40 -7.51 -1.49 -0.34
N ILE A 41 -7.13 -1.68 0.93
CA ILE A 41 -6.74 -0.58 1.83
C ILE A 41 -5.26 -0.68 2.18
N THR A 42 -4.85 -1.76 2.83
CA THR A 42 -3.46 -1.96 3.27
C THR A 42 -3.17 -3.45 3.47
N PHE A 43 -1.91 -3.82 3.33
CA PHE A 43 -1.44 -5.11 3.86
C PHE A 43 -1.35 -5.04 5.38
N LEU A 44 -1.43 -6.21 6.02
CA LEU A 44 -1.42 -6.37 7.47
C LEU A 44 -0.16 -7.09 7.98
N ASP A 45 0.76 -7.41 7.08
CA ASP A 45 2.09 -7.94 7.41
C ASP A 45 3.12 -6.81 7.45
N ASP A 46 4.34 -7.10 7.89
CA ASP A 46 5.39 -6.09 8.04
C ASP A 46 6.24 -5.92 6.78
N ARG A 47 5.93 -6.67 5.72
CA ARG A 47 6.74 -6.69 4.51
C ARG A 47 6.72 -5.32 3.82
N GLY A 48 7.92 -4.77 3.65
CA GLY A 48 8.17 -3.48 3.03
C GLY A 48 8.02 -2.28 3.97
N ILE A 49 7.72 -2.48 5.27
CA ILE A 49 7.85 -1.39 6.24
C ILE A 49 9.32 -0.96 6.27
N ASN A 50 9.56 0.34 6.07
CA ASN A 50 10.89 0.92 6.01
C ASN A 50 11.08 1.88 7.18
N PHE A 51 11.87 1.45 8.17
CA PHE A 51 12.18 2.22 9.37
C PHE A 51 13.18 3.36 9.12
N ASP A 52 13.98 3.26 8.04
CA ASP A 52 14.93 4.30 7.63
C ASP A 52 14.33 5.31 6.63
N GLY A 53 13.06 5.10 6.27
CA GLY A 53 12.32 5.91 5.31
C GLY A 53 11.55 7.07 5.96
N PRO A 54 10.75 7.80 5.17
CA PRO A 54 9.90 8.85 5.71
C PRO A 54 8.83 8.27 6.63
N HIS A 55 8.35 9.10 7.55
CA HIS A 55 7.14 8.84 8.33
C HIS A 55 5.90 9.34 7.58
N CYS A 56 4.80 8.62 7.72
CA CYS A 56 3.51 9.05 7.17
C CYS A 56 2.88 10.14 8.06
N LEU A 57 1.72 10.67 7.67
CA LEU A 57 0.95 11.67 8.46
C LEU A 57 0.48 11.17 9.84
N CYS A 58 0.66 9.89 10.14
CA CYS A 58 0.40 9.33 11.47
C CYS A 58 1.65 9.26 12.34
N ASP A 59 2.78 9.79 11.87
CA ASP A 59 4.11 9.70 12.49
C ASP A 59 4.59 8.27 12.74
N PHE A 60 4.26 7.36 11.81
CA PHE A 60 4.74 5.99 11.79
C PHE A 60 5.57 5.72 10.52
N PRO A 61 6.53 4.79 10.57
CA PRO A 61 7.28 4.33 9.40
C PRO A 61 6.37 3.97 8.23
N CYS A 62 6.77 4.40 7.03
CA CYS A 62 6.03 4.08 5.81
C CYS A 62 6.30 2.65 5.32
N ARG A 63 5.42 2.17 4.44
CA ARG A 63 5.66 0.96 3.64
C ARG A 63 6.12 1.36 2.25
N LEU A 64 7.27 0.85 1.83
CA LEU A 64 7.76 0.92 0.47
C LEU A 64 7.05 -0.14 -0.40
N GLN A 65 6.45 0.30 -1.50
CA GLN A 65 5.69 -0.54 -2.42
C GLN A 65 6.12 -0.30 -3.87
N VAL A 66 5.83 -1.27 -4.72
CA VAL A 66 6.02 -1.19 -6.18
C VAL A 66 4.65 -0.97 -6.81
N SER A 67 4.51 0.07 -7.63
CA SER A 67 3.29 0.33 -8.40
C SER A 67 2.94 -0.84 -9.30
N GLY A 68 1.64 -1.04 -9.53
CA GLY A 68 1.15 -2.06 -10.44
C GLY A 68 1.73 -1.91 -11.85
N ARG A 69 1.69 -3.01 -12.62
CA ARG A 69 2.21 -3.05 -14.01
C ARG A 69 1.50 -2.09 -14.95
N TYR A 70 0.23 -1.78 -14.67
CA TYR A 70 -0.66 -1.03 -15.56
C TYR A 70 -1.18 0.26 -14.92
N VAL A 71 -0.43 0.84 -13.96
CA VAL A 71 -0.85 2.09 -13.32
C VAL A 71 -0.63 3.25 -14.31
N VAL A 72 -1.69 4.02 -14.57
CA VAL A 72 -1.68 5.16 -15.50
C VAL A 72 -1.21 6.45 -14.81
N THR A 73 -1.45 6.57 -13.50
CA THR A 73 -1.26 7.81 -12.73
C THR A 73 0.12 7.97 -12.09
N THR A 74 0.95 6.93 -12.11
CA THR A 74 2.33 6.93 -11.58
C THR A 74 3.21 6.10 -12.51
N THR A 75 4.53 6.22 -12.40
CA THR A 75 5.46 5.35 -13.13
C THR A 75 5.10 3.88 -12.92
N PRO A 76 4.78 3.12 -13.99
CA PRO A 76 4.57 1.68 -13.89
C PRO A 76 5.77 1.02 -13.21
N ARG A 77 5.52 0.15 -12.23
CA ARG A 77 6.59 -0.47 -11.41
C ARG A 77 7.48 0.53 -10.64
N GLY A 78 7.05 1.78 -10.50
CA GLY A 78 7.70 2.79 -9.68
C GLY A 78 7.62 2.45 -8.20
N LEU A 79 8.67 2.79 -7.46
CA LEU A 79 8.67 2.69 -6.01
C LEU A 79 7.94 3.89 -5.40
N HIS A 80 7.17 3.65 -4.34
CA HIS A 80 6.48 4.70 -3.59
C HIS A 80 6.29 4.30 -2.12
N TYR A 81 6.26 5.29 -1.25
CA TYR A 81 5.96 5.16 0.17
C TYR A 81 4.46 5.38 0.41
N VAL A 82 3.87 4.56 1.26
CA VAL A 82 2.49 4.72 1.75
C VAL A 82 2.41 4.54 3.26
N CYS A 83 1.30 4.97 3.87
CA CYS A 83 1.02 4.62 5.27
C CYS A 83 1.00 3.10 5.46
N ALA A 84 1.91 2.57 6.30
CA ALA A 84 2.06 1.12 6.51
C ALA A 84 0.81 0.45 7.10
N PHE A 85 -0.01 1.23 7.80
CA PHE A 85 -1.22 0.80 8.51
C PHE A 85 -2.52 1.26 7.85
N GLY A 86 -2.45 1.93 6.69
CA GLY A 86 -3.62 2.48 5.98
C GLY A 86 -4.48 3.41 6.84
N ARG A 87 -3.90 4.13 7.81
CA ARG A 87 -4.60 5.06 8.72
C ARG A 87 -4.79 6.44 8.12
N CYS A 88 -3.86 6.88 7.28
CA CYS A 88 -3.93 8.14 6.53
C CYS A 88 -3.75 7.90 5.03
N LYS A 89 -3.94 8.96 4.25
CA LYS A 89 -3.84 8.95 2.77
C LYS A 89 -2.42 9.29 2.26
N TYR A 90 -1.39 9.12 3.11
CA TYR A 90 -0.01 9.42 2.74
C TYR A 90 0.44 8.55 1.55
N HIS A 91 1.01 9.19 0.55
CA HIS A 91 1.56 8.59 -0.66
C HIS A 91 2.67 9.49 -1.21
N GLU A 92 3.88 8.96 -1.40
CA GLU A 92 5.01 9.69 -1.95
C GLU A 92 5.82 8.81 -2.91
N PRO A 93 6.01 9.18 -4.19
CA PRO A 93 6.91 8.47 -5.09
C PRO A 93 8.36 8.53 -4.59
N VAL A 94 9.09 7.42 -4.68
CA VAL A 94 10.54 7.45 -4.46
C VAL A 94 11.17 8.20 -5.63
N LYS A 95 11.86 9.30 -5.33
CA LYS A 95 12.65 10.03 -6.33
C LYS A 95 13.75 9.09 -6.81
N ARG A 96 13.79 8.81 -8.11
CA ARG A 96 14.98 8.18 -8.69
C ARG A 96 16.08 9.22 -8.66
N ASP A 97 17.12 9.01 -7.86
CA ASP A 97 18.38 9.68 -8.13
C ASP A 97 18.78 9.31 -9.55
N GLY A 98 19.05 10.32 -10.38
CA GLY A 98 19.33 10.19 -11.80
C GLY A 98 20.65 9.46 -12.12
N LYS A 99 20.84 8.25 -11.63
CA LYS A 99 21.88 7.33 -12.07
C LYS A 99 21.21 6.16 -12.77
N GLY A 100 20.79 6.44 -14.00
CA GLY A 100 20.68 5.39 -15.00
C GLY A 100 22.07 4.84 -15.30
N ASN A 101 22.17 3.52 -15.35
CA ASN A 101 23.12 2.83 -16.20
C ASN A 101 22.42 1.58 -16.73
#